data_AF-A0A820Q455-F1
#
_entry.id   AF-A0A820Q455-F1
#
_cell.length_a   1.000
_cell.length_b   1.000
_cell.length_c   1.000
_cell.angle_alpha   90.00
_cell.angle_beta   90.00
_cell.angle_gamma   90.00
#
_symmetry.space_group_name_H-M   'P 1'
#
loop_
_entity.id
_entity.type
_entity.pdbx_description
1 polymer ?
#
loop_
_entity_poly.entity_id
_entity_poly.type
_entity_poly.pdbx_seq_one_letter_code
_entity_poly.pdbx_strand_id
1 'polypeptide(L)'
;VYVLTTCLYPTVTLYRAITGDQTKSTERLQIESFLAFLSGSFLIYLNPASAFYVYFIVAKNFRKDCKQAFIRLYKRITGERRRVQPTIAQVNSILPMNHAIKL
;
A
#
# COMPACT_ATOMS: atom_id res chain seq x y z
N VAL A 1 16.96 7.73 3.14
CA VAL A 1 15.92 7.86 4.19
C VAL A 1 16.50 7.66 5.57
N TYR A 2 17.25 6.58 5.83
CA TYR A 2 17.99 6.40 7.09
C TYR A 2 18.78 7.65 7.53
N VAL A 3 19.57 8.26 6.65
CA VAL A 3 20.31 9.50 6.99
C VAL A 3 19.38 10.66 7.33
N LEU A 4 18.29 10.87 6.57
CA LEU A 4 17.32 11.95 6.83
C LEU A 4 16.61 11.77 8.19
N THR A 5 16.11 10.56 8.47
CA THR A 5 15.45 10.25 9.74
C THR A 5 16.43 10.32 10.92
N THR A 6 17.68 9.89 10.72
CA THR A 6 18.71 9.87 11.75
C THR A 6 19.32 11.24 12.01
N CYS A 7 19.28 12.19 11.06
CA CYS A 7 19.69 13.58 11.26
C CYS A 7 18.59 14.46 11.88
N LEU A 8 17.31 14.16 11.60
CA LEU A 8 16.16 14.90 12.16
C LEU A 8 16.08 14.79 13.67
N TYR A 9 16.28 13.59 14.21
CA TYR A 9 16.21 13.34 15.66
C TYR A 9 17.22 14.17 16.48
N PRO A 10 18.54 14.13 16.22
CA PRO A 10 19.50 14.96 16.95
C PRO A 10 19.32 16.45 16.71
N THR A 11 18.81 16.88 15.55
CA THR A 11 18.51 18.30 15.28
C THR A 11 17.39 18.81 16.20
N VAL A 12 16.32 18.04 16.37
CA VAL A 12 15.22 18.39 17.28
C VAL A 12 15.69 18.38 18.74
N THR A 13 16.50 17.39 19.12
CA THR A 13 17.07 17.29 20.48
C THR A 13 17.99 18.46 20.78
N LEU A 14 18.86 18.85 19.84
CA LEU A 14 19.75 19.99 19.98
C LEU A 14 18.98 21.31 20.09
N TYR A 15 17.96 21.51 19.26
CA TYR A 15 17.08 22.68 19.35
C TYR A 15 16.40 22.78 20.72
N ARG A 16 15.90 21.66 21.26
CA ARG A 16 15.31 21.60 22.60
C ARG A 16 16.32 21.89 23.71
N ALA A 17 17.54 21.37 23.59
CA ALA A 17 18.61 21.63 24.55
C ALA A 17 19.02 23.10 24.59
N ILE A 18 19.15 23.74 23.42
CA ILE A 18 19.53 25.16 23.31
C ILE A 18 18.38 26.09 23.75
N THR A 19 17.13 25.71 23.51
CA THR A 19 15.96 26.54 23.83
C THR A 19 15.29 26.18 25.16
N GLY A 20 15.92 25.32 25.98
CA GLY A 20 15.37 24.82 27.24
C GLY A 20 15.15 25.91 28.28
N ASP A 21 16.06 26.87 28.37
CA ASP A 21 16.01 27.97 29.34
C ASP A 21 15.20 29.19 28.87
N GLN A 22 14.63 29.15 27.67
CA GLN A 22 13.78 30.25 27.20
C GLN A 22 12.36 30.11 27.75
N THR A 23 11.82 31.17 28.33
CA THR A 23 10.39 31.28 28.68
C THR A 23 9.56 31.29 27.39
N LYS A 24 9.07 30.11 26.98
CA LYS A 24 8.19 29.96 25.82
C LYS A 24 6.74 30.25 26.23
N SER A 25 5.98 30.89 25.35
CA SER A 25 4.53 31.01 25.55
C SER A 25 3.87 29.64 25.50
N THR A 26 2.75 29.49 26.21
CA THR A 26 1.97 28.23 26.25
C THR A 26 1.57 27.76 24.86
N GLU A 27 1.17 28.68 23.98
CA GLU A 27 0.83 28.40 22.58
C GLU A 27 2.01 27.82 21.80
N ARG A 28 3.21 28.41 21.95
CA ARG A 28 4.42 27.93 21.28
C ARG A 28 4.80 26.52 21.74
N LEU A 29 4.63 26.22 23.03
CA LEU A 29 4.90 24.90 23.59
C LEU A 29 3.94 23.84 23.04
N GLN A 30 2.67 24.20 22.87
CA GLN A 30 1.67 23.30 22.27
C GLN A 30 1.97 23.01 20.81
N ILE A 31 2.34 24.03 20.03
CA ILE A 31 2.73 23.87 18.62
C ILE A 31 3.97 22.98 18.49
N GLU A 32 5.01 23.22 19.30
CA GLU A 32 6.23 22.39 19.27
C GLU A 32 5.94 20.93 19.65
N SER A 33 5.06 20.71 20.63
CA SER A 33 4.68 19.36 21.06
C SER A 33 3.87 18.63 19.97
N PHE A 34 2.95 19.35 19.32
CA PHE A 34 2.18 18.82 18.20
C PHE A 34 3.07 18.45 17.01
N LEU A 35 3.99 19.34 16.61
CA LEU A 35 4.94 19.08 15.53
C LEU A 35 5.86 17.91 15.86
N ALA A 36 6.31 17.79 17.10
CA ALA A 36 7.15 16.67 17.54
C ALA A 36 6.38 15.35 17.51
N PHE A 37 5.11 15.34 17.93
CA PHE A 37 4.23 14.18 17.85
C PHE A 37 3.99 13.76 16.39
N LEU A 38 3.67 14.72 15.51
CA LEU A 38 3.42 14.48 14.10
C LEU A 38 4.68 13.92 13.42
N SER A 39 5.83 14.55 13.66
CA SER A 39 7.11 14.16 13.08
C SER A 39 7.56 12.80 13.60
N GLY A 40 7.45 12.54 14.91
CA GLY A 40 7.79 11.25 15.50
C GLY A 40 6.93 10.12 14.94
N SER A 41 5.62 10.34 14.88
CA SER A 41 4.68 9.36 14.32
C SER A 41 4.97 9.09 12.85
N PHE A 42 5.17 10.12 12.03
CA PHE A 42 5.51 9.95 10.61
C PHE A 42 6.83 9.22 10.43
N LEU A 43 7.89 9.59 11.16
CA LEU A 43 9.23 9.00 11.01
C LEU A 43 9.26 7.52 11.40
N ILE A 44 8.48 7.11 12.42
CA ILE A 44 8.37 5.70 12.85
C ILE A 44 7.80 4.83 11.71
N TYR A 45 6.77 5.29 11.02
CA TYR A 45 6.15 4.53 9.92
C TYR A 45 6.88 4.70 8.58
N LEU A 46 7.50 5.86 8.36
CA LEU A 46 8.22 6.15 7.13
C LEU A 46 9.51 5.33 7.04
N ASN A 47 10.20 5.06 8.15
CA ASN A 47 11.46 4.32 8.14
C ASN A 47 11.33 2.90 7.54
N PRO A 48 10.44 2.00 8.01
CA PRO A 48 10.26 0.69 7.40
C PRO A 48 9.66 0.77 5.98
N ALA A 49 8.75 1.72 5.73
CA ALA A 49 8.17 1.91 4.40
C ALA A 49 9.16 2.53 3.39
N SER A 50 10.26 3.12 3.87
CA SER A 50 11.18 3.87 3.03
C SER A 50 11.88 3.03 1.98
N ALA A 51 12.22 1.78 2.30
CA ALA A 51 12.84 0.86 1.35
C ALA A 51 11.92 0.66 0.14
N PHE A 52 10.63 0.43 0.38
CA PHE A 52 9.63 0.33 -0.67
C PHE A 52 9.60 1.58 -1.55
N TYR A 53 9.54 2.78 -0.95
CA TYR A 53 9.51 4.03 -1.71
C TYR A 53 10.80 4.27 -2.51
N VAL A 54 11.97 3.94 -1.95
CA VAL A 54 13.26 4.03 -2.66
C VAL A 54 13.27 3.11 -3.88
N TYR A 55 12.89 1.85 -3.72
CA TYR A 55 12.79 0.91 -4.84
C TYR A 55 11.73 1.34 -5.86
N PHE A 56 10.60 1.87 -5.40
CA PHE A 56 9.56 2.42 -6.25
C PHE A 56 10.04 3.59 -7.11
N ILE A 57 10.84 4.50 -6.56
CA ILE A 57 11.37 5.65 -7.30
C ILE A 57 12.46 5.22 -8.28
N VAL A 58 13.44 4.43 -7.81
CA VAL A 58 14.66 4.11 -8.56
C VAL A 58 14.42 3.03 -9.62
N ALA A 59 13.73 1.94 -9.26
CA ALA A 59 13.63 0.78 -10.15
C ALA A 59 12.42 0.89 -11.10
N LYS A 60 12.69 1.12 -12.39
CA LYS A 60 11.67 1.19 -13.45
C LYS A 60 10.91 -0.13 -13.61
N ASN A 61 11.58 -1.27 -13.43
CA ASN A 61 10.95 -2.59 -13.51
C ASN A 61 10.03 -2.86 -12.32
N PHE A 62 10.47 -2.51 -11.11
CA PHE A 62 9.65 -2.62 -9.90
C PHE A 62 8.34 -1.83 -10.03
N ARG A 63 8.35 -0.62 -10.62
CA ARG A 63 7.12 0.13 -10.92
C ARG A 63 6.17 -0.59 -11.87
N LYS A 64 6.68 -1.28 -12.88
CA LYS A 64 5.86 -2.07 -13.80
C LYS A 64 5.19 -3.22 -13.06
N ASP A 65 5.92 -3.90 -12.19
CA ASP A 65 5.40 -5.02 -11.41
C ASP A 65 4.35 -4.55 -10.39
N CYS A 66 4.60 -3.45 -9.68
CA CYS A 66 3.61 -2.82 -8.80
C CYS A 66 2.33 -2.43 -9.55
N LYS A 67 2.45 -1.82 -10.74
CA LYS A 67 1.29 -1.47 -11.56
C LYS A 67 0.51 -2.71 -11.97
N GLN A 68 1.18 -3.78 -12.39
CA GLN A 68 0.51 -5.03 -12.74
C GLN A 68 -0.18 -5.67 -11.53
N ALA A 69 0.47 -5.70 -10.37
CA ALA A 69 -0.12 -6.21 -9.13
C ALA A 69 -1.38 -5.42 -8.75
N PHE A 70 -1.33 -4.08 -8.85
CA PHE A 70 -2.46 -3.20 -8.59
C PHE A 70 -3.63 -3.46 -9.56
N ILE A 71 -3.36 -3.61 -10.86
CA ILE A 71 -4.38 -3.93 -11.85
C ILE A 71 -5.03 -5.30 -11.56
N ARG A 72 -4.24 -6.30 -11.19
CA ARG A 72 -4.76 -7.64 -10.83
C ARG A 72 -5.64 -7.57 -9.59
N LEU A 73 -5.23 -6.81 -8.58
CA LEU A 73 -6.01 -6.60 -7.36
C LEU A 73 -7.31 -5.88 -7.67
N TYR A 74 -7.25 -4.79 -8.44
CA TYR A 74 -8.42 -4.02 -8.86
C TYR A 74 -9.42 -4.92 -9.57
N LYS A 75 -9.00 -5.65 -10.62
CA LYS A 75 -9.86 -6.60 -11.35
C LYS A 75 -10.46 -7.71 -10.47
N ARG A 76 -9.76 -8.10 -9.40
CA ARG A 76 -10.27 -9.08 -8.43
C ARG A 76 -11.35 -8.47 -7.54
N ILE A 77 -11.22 -7.20 -7.17
CA ILE A 77 -12.19 -6.45 -6.36
C ILE A 77 -13.43 -6.08 -7.18
N THR A 78 -13.27 -5.63 -8.43
CA THR A 78 -14.40 -5.28 -9.32
C THR A 78 -15.11 -6.49 -9.94
N GLY A 79 -14.70 -7.72 -9.60
CA GLY A 79 -15.53 -8.91 -9.83
C GLY A 79 -15.63 -9.40 -11.29
N GLU A 80 -14.78 -8.94 -12.21
CA GLU A 80 -14.80 -9.38 -13.63
C GLU A 80 -14.54 -10.89 -13.85
N ARG A 81 -14.36 -11.69 -12.80
CA ARG A 81 -14.03 -13.13 -12.87
C ARG A 81 -15.16 -14.10 -12.53
N ARG A 82 -16.43 -13.74 -12.73
CA ARG A 82 -17.53 -14.72 -12.72
C ARG A 82 -18.56 -14.47 -13.83
N ARG A 83 -18.15 -14.63 -15.08
CA ARG A 83 -19.03 -15.32 -16.05
C ARG A 83 -18.56 -16.76 -16.11
N VAL A 84 -19.06 -17.58 -15.18
CA VAL A 84 -19.03 -19.03 -15.33
C VAL A 84 -19.81 -19.31 -16.61
N GLN A 85 -19.13 -19.71 -17.68
CA GLN A 85 -19.82 -20.25 -18.84
C GLN A 85 -20.53 -21.52 -18.37
N PRO A 86 -21.85 -21.65 -18.52
CA PRO A 86 -22.49 -22.93 -18.29
C PRO A 86 -21.89 -23.92 -19.28
N THR A 87 -21.23 -24.94 -18.75
CA THR A 87 -20.67 -26.04 -19.51
C THR A 87 -21.80 -26.68 -20.33
N ILE A 88 -21.71 -26.59 -21.66
CA ILE A 88 -22.65 -27.13 -22.64
C ILE A 88 -22.76 -28.68 -22.54
N ALA A 89 -22.00 -29.31 -21.64
CA ALA A 89 -21.99 -30.75 -21.38
C ALA A 89 -23.28 -31.31 -20.75
N GLN A 90 -24.23 -30.49 -20.28
CA GLN A 90 -25.52 -30.97 -19.74
C GLN A 90 -26.63 -31.14 -20.79
N VAL A 91 -26.45 -30.66 -22.03
CA VAL A 91 -27.50 -30.78 -23.07
C VAL A 91 -27.45 -32.14 -23.78
N ASN A 92 -26.28 -32.77 -23.88
CA ASN A 92 -26.12 -34.06 -24.57
C ASN A 92 -26.52 -35.28 -23.73
N SER A 93 -26.83 -35.11 -22.44
CA SER A 93 -27.35 -36.19 -21.59
C SER A 93 -28.88 -36.28 -21.56
N ILE A 94 -29.60 -35.39 -22.27
CA ILE A 94 -31.08 -35.32 -22.27
C ILE A 94 -31.68 -35.91 -23.56
N LEU A 95 -30.87 -36.21 -24.58
CA LEU A 95 -31.32 -36.92 -25.78
C LEU A 95 -30.82 -38.37 -25.74
N PRO A 96 -31.60 -39.34 -25.22
CA PRO A 96 -31.34 -40.73 -25.55
C PRO A 96 -31.56 -40.90 -27.05
N MET A 97 -30.45 -41.25 -27.70
CA MET A 97 -30.32 -41.68 -29.08
C MET A 97 -31.19 -42.94 -29.28
N ASN A 98 -32.47 -42.75 -29.60
CA ASN A 98 -33.35 -43.86 -29.95
C ASN A 98 -33.09 -44.27 -31.40
N HIS A 99 -32.16 -45.24 -31.50
CA HIS A 99 -32.13 -46.36 -32.42
C HIS A 99 -32.85 -46.19 -33.77
N ALA A 100 -32.02 -46.04 -34.81
CA ALA A 100 -32.26 -46.71 -36.07
C ALA A 100 -32.41 -48.22 -35.83
N ILE A 101 -33.56 -48.79 -36.21
CA ILE A 101 -33.68 -50.21 -36.55
C ILE A 101 -34.40 -50.27 -37.90
N LYS A 102 -33.67 -50.85 -38.85
CA LYS A 102 -34.09 -51.25 -40.19
C LYS A 102 -35.25 -52.25 -40.11
N LEU A 103 -36.23 -52.09 -40.99
CA LEU A 103 -36.89 -53.17 -41.74
C LEU A 103 -37.30 -52.60 -43.10
#